data_AF-A0A822EVH6-F1
#
_entry.id   AF-A0A822EVH6-F1
#
_cell.length_a   1.000
_cell.length_b   1.000
_cell.length_c   1.000
_cell.angle_alpha   90.00
_cell.angle_beta   90.00
_cell.angle_gamma   90.00
#
_symmetry.space_group_name_H-M   'P 1'
#
loop_
_entity.id
_entity.type
_entity.pdbx_description
1 polymer ?
#
loop_
_entity_poly.entity_id
_entity_poly.type
_entity_poly.pdbx_seq_one_letter_code
_entity_poly.pdbx_strand_id
1 'polypeptide(L)'
;VFPFNFIVDGVEIPAHPLQLLLSGAFNRVPTLLGATHDEFVLRVLYEEYVHPPNSTEDYLTRILPIVTYNQSEIEALYNPSLFNGNYSKAFVALMSQGAFICAARRMAGYMAEQPTYLYTYNHAPESFWLSLPSLIMWPGAYHSAELLNLFQTASPLLYGDQMFLPHELNLVTST
;
A
#
# COMPACT_ATOMS: atom_id res chain seq x y z
N VAL A 1 -5.30 0.92 15.77
CA VAL A 1 -6.75 0.64 15.60
C VAL A 1 -7.45 1.98 15.42
N PHE A 2 -8.16 2.18 14.32
CA PHE A 2 -9.00 3.38 14.16
C PHE A 2 -10.21 3.22 15.07
N PRO A 3 -10.56 4.23 15.90
CA PRO A 3 -11.58 4.09 16.94
C PRO A 3 -13.01 3.94 16.38
N PHE A 4 -13.23 4.32 15.12
CA PHE A 4 -14.51 4.21 14.43
C PHE A 4 -14.27 3.53 13.08
N ASN A 5 -15.00 2.45 12.79
CA ASN A 5 -14.91 1.68 11.55
C ASN A 5 -16.31 1.29 11.07
N PHE A 6 -16.39 0.82 9.82
CA PHE A 6 -17.59 0.18 9.29
C PHE A 6 -17.97 -1.06 10.11
N ILE A 7 -19.28 -1.26 10.32
CA ILE A 7 -19.84 -2.41 11.02
C ILE A 7 -20.90 -3.08 10.14
N VAL A 8 -21.21 -4.34 10.43
CA VAL A 8 -22.41 -5.00 9.88
C VAL A 8 -23.61 -4.45 10.65
N ASP A 9 -24.33 -3.51 10.04
CA ASP A 9 -25.50 -2.83 10.63
C ASP A 9 -26.83 -3.49 10.23
N GLY A 10 -26.81 -4.40 9.24
CA GLY A 10 -28.01 -5.05 8.72
C GLY A 10 -28.79 -4.18 7.71
N VAL A 11 -28.31 -2.98 7.38
CA VAL A 11 -28.98 -2.02 6.49
C VAL A 11 -28.06 -1.68 5.32
N GLU A 12 -27.05 -0.84 5.51
CA GLU A 12 -26.06 -0.49 4.48
C GLU A 12 -25.05 -1.63 4.26
N ILE A 13 -24.61 -2.29 5.33
CA ILE A 13 -23.76 -3.48 5.30
C ILE A 13 -24.58 -4.64 5.88
N PRO A 14 -25.37 -5.33 5.05
CA PRO A 14 -26.37 -6.28 5.52
C PRO A 14 -25.77 -7.58 6.08
N ALA A 15 -24.55 -7.91 5.70
CA ALA A 15 -23.81 -9.08 6.18
C ALA A 15 -22.30 -8.84 6.06
N HIS A 16 -21.49 -9.81 6.54
CA HIS A 16 -20.04 -9.72 6.44
C HIS A 16 -19.59 -9.60 4.96
N PRO A 17 -18.79 -8.60 4.56
CA PRO A 17 -18.46 -8.34 3.16
C PRO A 17 -17.88 -9.54 2.40
N LEU A 18 -17.00 -10.33 3.05
CA LEU A 18 -16.45 -11.55 2.44
C LEU A 18 -17.54 -12.59 2.10
N GLN A 19 -18.58 -12.73 2.93
CA GLN A 19 -19.69 -13.63 2.67
C GLN A 19 -20.50 -13.17 1.44
N LEU A 20 -20.74 -11.86 1.33
CA LEU A 20 -21.44 -11.27 0.19
C LEU A 20 -20.66 -11.47 -1.12
N LEU A 21 -19.34 -11.26 -1.09
CA LEU A 21 -18.47 -11.51 -2.24
C LEU A 21 -18.47 -12.99 -2.67
N LEU A 22 -18.28 -13.92 -1.71
CA LEU A 22 -18.22 -15.36 -2.00
C LEU A 22 -19.56 -15.93 -2.49
N SER A 23 -20.68 -15.33 -2.12
CA SER A 23 -22.02 -15.73 -2.57
C SER A 23 -22.45 -15.04 -3.87
N GLY A 24 -21.65 -14.13 -4.42
CA GLY A 24 -22.02 -13.35 -5.60
C GLY A 24 -23.05 -12.25 -5.33
N ALA A 25 -23.34 -11.95 -4.05
CA ALA A 25 -24.29 -10.93 -3.60
C ALA A 25 -23.66 -9.54 -3.59
N PHE A 26 -23.21 -9.09 -4.77
CA PHE A 26 -22.61 -7.78 -5.00
C PHE A 26 -23.00 -7.26 -6.40
N ASN A 27 -22.77 -5.97 -6.66
CA ASN A 27 -23.05 -5.37 -7.96
C ASN A 27 -22.11 -5.90 -9.05
N ARG A 28 -22.65 -6.54 -10.07
CA ARG A 28 -21.88 -7.10 -11.20
C ARG A 28 -21.59 -6.05 -12.26
N VAL A 29 -20.51 -5.30 -12.07
CA VAL A 29 -20.05 -4.26 -13.00
C VAL A 29 -18.56 -4.43 -13.34
N PRO A 30 -18.09 -3.95 -14.50
CA PRO A 30 -16.67 -3.88 -14.78
C PRO A 30 -15.93 -3.13 -13.66
N THR A 31 -14.83 -3.71 -13.16
CA THR A 31 -14.10 -3.16 -12.02
C THR A 31 -12.61 -3.07 -12.32
N LEU A 32 -12.01 -1.92 -12.03
CA LEU A 32 -10.56 -1.70 -11.99
C LEU A 32 -10.15 -1.51 -10.53
N LEU A 33 -9.17 -2.26 -10.07
CA LEU A 33 -8.61 -2.15 -8.71
C LEU A 33 -7.11 -2.43 -8.74
N GLY A 34 -6.42 -2.05 -7.68
CA GLY A 34 -4.98 -2.25 -7.60
C GLY A 34 -4.41 -1.83 -6.27
N ALA A 35 -3.09 -1.84 -6.22
CA ALA A 35 -2.29 -1.40 -5.09
C ALA A 35 -1.00 -0.77 -5.61
N THR A 36 -0.39 0.09 -4.82
CA THR A 36 0.98 0.56 -5.06
C THR A 36 2.00 -0.48 -4.58
N HIS A 37 3.24 -0.39 -5.06
CA HIS A 37 4.26 -1.38 -4.68
C HIS A 37 4.65 -1.29 -3.20
N ASP A 38 4.81 -0.07 -2.70
CA ASP A 38 5.38 0.25 -1.40
C ASP A 38 4.34 0.90 -0.48
N GLU A 39 3.11 0.35 -0.45
CA GLU A 39 1.94 0.83 0.29
C GLU A 39 2.25 1.26 1.73
N PHE A 40 3.09 0.51 2.44
CA PHE A 40 3.34 0.79 3.85
C PHE A 40 4.48 1.79 4.11
N VAL A 41 5.17 2.27 3.07
CA VAL A 41 6.43 3.03 3.23
C VAL A 41 6.26 4.32 4.02
N LEU A 42 5.19 5.10 3.80
CA LEU A 42 4.96 6.34 4.55
C LEU A 42 4.73 6.08 6.04
N ARG A 43 4.08 4.95 6.37
CA ARG A 43 3.84 4.56 7.76
C ARG A 43 5.15 4.18 8.45
N VAL A 44 6.00 3.43 7.75
CA VAL A 44 7.34 3.09 8.22
C VAL A 44 8.18 4.33 8.41
N LEU A 45 8.21 5.25 7.44
CA LEU A 45 8.98 6.48 7.56
C LEU A 45 8.54 7.34 8.76
N TYR A 46 7.24 7.38 9.07
CA TYR A 46 6.73 8.04 10.28
C TYR A 46 7.21 7.37 11.57
N GLU A 47 7.18 6.04 11.64
CA GLU A 47 7.58 5.27 12.83
C GLU A 47 9.11 5.17 13.00
N GLU A 48 9.85 5.01 11.89
CA GLU A 48 11.31 4.92 11.84
C GLU A 48 12.00 6.26 12.05
N TYR A 49 11.36 7.39 11.70
CA TYR A 49 11.86 8.69 12.13
C TYR A 49 12.02 8.75 13.66
N VAL A 50 11.20 8.00 14.37
CA VAL A 50 11.24 7.91 15.84
C VAL A 50 12.12 6.75 16.30
N HIS A 51 12.00 5.54 15.73
CA HIS A 51 12.75 4.34 16.16
C HIS A 51 13.01 3.32 15.04
N PRO A 52 14.12 3.41 14.27
CA PRO A 52 14.41 2.45 13.21
C PRO A 52 14.80 1.07 13.77
N PRO A 53 14.35 -0.04 13.16
CA PRO A 53 14.78 -1.38 13.55
C PRO A 53 16.27 -1.58 13.24
N ASN A 54 17.02 -2.06 14.23
CA ASN A 54 18.49 -2.18 14.15
C ASN A 54 19.02 -3.62 14.22
N SER A 55 18.13 -4.62 14.36
CA SER A 55 18.48 -6.04 14.46
C SER A 55 17.32 -6.93 14.00
N THR A 56 17.62 -8.19 13.68
CA THR A 56 16.61 -9.21 13.34
C THR A 56 15.63 -9.44 14.48
N GLU A 57 16.11 -9.46 15.72
CA GLU A 57 15.25 -9.62 16.90
C GLU A 57 14.25 -8.46 17.04
N ASP A 58 14.71 -7.21 16.88
CA ASP A 58 13.83 -6.03 16.93
C ASP A 58 12.82 -6.04 15.77
N TYR A 59 13.26 -6.40 14.56
CA TYR A 59 12.38 -6.57 13.41
C TYR A 59 11.27 -7.61 13.66
N LEU A 60 11.63 -8.81 14.12
CA LEU A 60 10.67 -9.86 14.44
C LEU A 60 9.71 -9.42 15.55
N THR A 61 10.22 -8.81 16.61
CA THR A 61 9.38 -8.37 17.74
C THR A 61 8.33 -7.32 17.33
N ARG A 62 8.63 -6.51 16.31
CA ARG A 62 7.70 -5.49 15.77
C ARG A 62 6.66 -6.05 14.82
N ILE A 63 7.00 -7.06 14.00
CA ILE A 63 6.04 -7.65 13.04
C ILE A 63 5.08 -8.64 13.70
N LEU A 64 5.53 -9.39 14.72
CA LEU A 64 4.77 -10.49 15.30
C LEU A 64 3.41 -10.10 15.92
N PRO A 65 3.25 -8.94 16.58
CA PRO A 65 1.95 -8.50 17.07
C PRO A 65 0.96 -8.13 15.94
N ILE A 66 1.48 -7.83 14.76
CA ILE A 66 0.72 -7.29 13.63
C ILE A 66 0.35 -8.41 12.63
N VAL A 67 1.23 -9.40 12.51
CA VAL A 67 1.17 -10.43 11.50
C VAL A 67 0.86 -11.76 12.19
N THR A 68 -0.36 -12.27 12.03
CA THR A 68 -0.81 -13.53 12.63
C THR A 68 -0.32 -14.78 11.87
N TYR A 69 0.71 -14.64 11.04
CA TYR A 69 1.23 -15.71 10.19
C TYR A 69 2.36 -16.49 10.87
N ASN A 70 2.71 -17.64 10.31
CA ASN A 70 3.82 -18.46 10.79
C ASN A 70 5.14 -17.68 10.69
N GLN A 71 5.83 -17.55 11.83
CA GLN A 71 7.08 -16.79 11.93
C GLN A 71 8.15 -17.28 10.96
N SER A 72 8.29 -18.60 10.80
CA SER A 72 9.30 -19.18 9.90
C SER A 72 9.00 -18.89 8.43
N GLU A 73 7.73 -18.78 8.05
CA GLU A 73 7.34 -18.41 6.69
C GLU A 73 7.59 -16.92 6.43
N ILE A 74 7.28 -16.06 7.40
CA ILE A 74 7.59 -14.62 7.32
C ILE A 74 9.09 -14.42 7.19
N GLU A 75 9.89 -15.11 8.02
CA GLU A 75 11.33 -15.02 7.96
C GLU A 75 11.89 -15.54 6.63
N ALA A 76 11.33 -16.63 6.09
CA ALA A 76 11.76 -17.15 4.79
C ALA A 76 11.46 -16.19 3.62
N LEU A 77 10.30 -15.51 3.65
CA LEU A 77 9.85 -14.64 2.56
C LEU A 77 10.31 -13.19 2.68
N TYR A 78 10.52 -12.71 3.91
CA TYR A 78 10.83 -11.32 4.22
C TYR A 78 12.05 -11.20 5.14
N ASN A 79 13.05 -12.07 4.94
CA ASN A 79 14.34 -11.93 5.59
C ASN A 79 15.02 -10.62 5.11
N PRO A 80 15.53 -9.76 6.00
CA PRO A 80 16.24 -8.54 5.62
C PRO A 80 17.43 -8.77 4.67
N SER A 81 18.06 -9.94 4.68
CA SER A 81 19.12 -10.29 3.72
C SER A 81 18.65 -10.30 2.26
N LEU A 82 17.36 -10.57 2.00
CA LEU A 82 16.73 -10.45 0.68
C LEU A 82 16.57 -8.99 0.23
N PHE A 83 16.78 -8.03 1.14
CA PHE A 83 16.66 -6.59 0.92
C PHE A 83 17.96 -5.84 1.22
N ASN A 84 19.11 -6.44 0.90
CA ASN A 84 20.44 -5.88 1.16
C ASN A 84 20.71 -5.54 2.64
N GLY A 85 20.12 -6.31 3.55
CA GLY A 85 20.25 -6.09 5.00
C GLY A 85 19.42 -4.92 5.54
N ASN A 86 18.53 -4.35 4.73
CA ASN A 86 17.70 -3.23 5.15
C ASN A 86 16.36 -3.71 5.71
N TYR A 87 16.22 -3.60 7.03
CA TYR A 87 15.04 -4.02 7.79
C TYR A 87 13.78 -3.24 7.40
N SER A 88 13.91 -1.94 7.15
CA SER A 88 12.82 -1.07 6.70
C SER A 88 12.22 -1.59 5.41
N LYS A 89 13.05 -1.98 4.44
CA LYS A 89 12.59 -2.53 3.16
C LYS A 89 11.84 -3.85 3.33
N ALA A 90 12.37 -4.74 4.16
CA ALA A 90 11.71 -6.01 4.46
C ALA A 90 10.34 -5.78 5.12
N PHE A 91 10.27 -4.85 6.07
CA PHE A 91 9.04 -4.51 6.78
C PHE A 91 8.00 -3.87 5.85
N VAL A 92 8.40 -2.90 5.02
CA VAL A 92 7.53 -2.28 4.01
C VAL A 92 6.98 -3.34 3.06
N ALA A 93 7.83 -4.24 2.56
CA ALA A 93 7.39 -5.31 1.66
C ALA A 93 6.36 -6.23 2.33
N LEU A 94 6.65 -6.70 3.55
CA LEU A 94 5.75 -7.56 4.32
C LEU A 94 4.40 -6.89 4.57
N MET A 95 4.41 -5.67 5.07
CA MET A 95 3.19 -4.95 5.44
C MET A 95 2.37 -4.53 4.22
N SER A 96 3.01 -4.11 3.13
CA SER A 96 2.33 -3.79 1.87
C SER A 96 1.62 -5.02 1.31
N GLN A 97 2.25 -6.19 1.41
CA GLN A 97 1.66 -7.46 0.99
C GLN A 97 0.48 -7.87 1.88
N GLY A 98 0.65 -7.81 3.20
CA GLY A 98 -0.36 -8.25 4.16
C GLY A 98 -1.62 -7.38 4.18
N ALA A 99 -1.45 -6.05 4.16
CA ALA A 99 -2.55 -5.12 4.36
C ALA A 99 -3.23 -4.64 3.07
N PHE A 100 -2.51 -4.60 1.93
CA PHE A 100 -3.01 -3.97 0.70
C PHE A 100 -2.96 -4.92 -0.50
N ILE A 101 -1.78 -5.32 -0.95
CA ILE A 101 -1.58 -6.01 -2.24
C ILE A 101 -2.30 -7.37 -2.27
N CYS A 102 -2.16 -8.20 -1.23
CA CYS A 102 -2.86 -9.49 -1.20
C CYS A 102 -4.38 -9.32 -1.08
N ALA A 103 -4.87 -8.27 -0.42
CA ALA A 103 -6.30 -8.00 -0.32
C ALA A 103 -6.87 -7.63 -1.71
N ALA A 104 -6.20 -6.73 -2.45
CA ALA A 104 -6.58 -6.38 -3.82
C ALA A 104 -6.60 -7.61 -4.74
N ARG A 105 -5.57 -8.48 -4.66
CA ARG A 105 -5.51 -9.72 -5.43
C ARG A 105 -6.66 -10.69 -5.11
N ARG A 106 -6.98 -10.89 -3.82
CA ARG A 106 -8.11 -11.74 -3.41
C ARG A 106 -9.44 -11.18 -3.90
N MET A 107 -9.65 -9.88 -3.74
CA MET A 107 -10.84 -9.18 -4.23
C MET A 107 -11.02 -9.36 -5.74
N ALA A 108 -9.95 -9.16 -6.52
CA ALA A 108 -9.99 -9.39 -7.95
C ALA A 108 -10.36 -10.86 -8.30
N GLY A 109 -9.86 -11.82 -7.53
CA GLY A 109 -10.21 -13.24 -7.67
C GLY A 109 -11.70 -13.52 -7.37
N TYR A 110 -12.27 -12.94 -6.33
CA TYR A 110 -13.71 -13.07 -6.02
C TYR A 110 -14.61 -12.42 -7.09
N MET A 111 -14.05 -11.49 -7.85
CA MET A 111 -14.74 -10.71 -8.88
C MET A 111 -14.46 -11.21 -10.30
N ALA A 112 -13.77 -12.34 -10.46
CA ALA A 112 -13.25 -12.80 -11.76
C ALA A 112 -14.33 -13.21 -12.78
N GLU A 113 -15.58 -13.44 -12.36
CA GLU A 113 -16.70 -13.77 -13.27
C GLU A 113 -17.18 -12.56 -14.10
N GLN A 114 -16.83 -11.33 -13.70
CA GLN A 114 -17.09 -10.11 -14.47
C GLN A 114 -15.77 -9.48 -14.94
N PRO A 115 -15.79 -8.55 -15.93
CA PRO A 115 -14.60 -7.84 -16.36
C PRO A 115 -13.89 -7.16 -15.18
N THR A 116 -12.76 -7.73 -14.77
CA THR A 116 -11.99 -7.30 -13.60
C THR A 116 -10.54 -7.10 -14.01
N TYR A 117 -10.05 -5.89 -13.79
CA TYR A 117 -8.70 -5.47 -14.14
C TYR A 117 -7.93 -5.16 -12.86
N LEU A 118 -6.81 -5.84 -12.67
CA LEU A 118 -5.92 -5.62 -11.54
C LEU A 118 -4.67 -4.86 -12.02
N TYR A 119 -4.36 -3.72 -11.40
CA TYR A 119 -3.11 -3.00 -11.65
C TYR A 119 -2.16 -3.10 -10.45
N THR A 120 -0.87 -2.93 -10.73
CA THR A 120 0.15 -2.62 -9.73
C THR A 120 0.82 -1.31 -10.12
N TYR A 121 0.82 -0.33 -9.24
CA TYR A 121 1.49 0.94 -9.47
C TYR A 121 2.91 0.91 -8.90
N ASN A 122 3.91 1.02 -9.78
CA ASN A 122 5.33 0.86 -9.45
C ASN A 122 6.17 2.12 -9.73
N HIS A 123 5.54 3.24 -10.12
CA HIS A 123 6.27 4.49 -10.34
C HIS A 123 6.50 5.18 -8.99
N ALA A 124 7.75 5.50 -8.68
CA ALA A 124 8.07 6.34 -7.52
C ALA A 124 8.06 7.81 -7.97
N PRO A 125 7.15 8.65 -7.46
CA PRO A 125 7.14 10.06 -7.83
C PRO A 125 8.47 10.72 -7.44
N GLU A 126 9.11 11.41 -8.39
CA GLU A 126 10.39 12.08 -8.13
C GLU A 126 10.19 13.36 -7.29
N SER A 127 8.99 13.95 -7.38
CA SER A 127 8.50 15.08 -6.61
C SER A 127 8.06 14.68 -5.20
N PHE A 128 9.00 14.31 -4.34
CA PHE A 128 8.67 14.07 -2.93
C PHE A 128 8.63 15.39 -2.15
N TRP A 129 7.42 15.88 -1.87
CA TRP A 129 7.14 17.16 -1.18
C TRP A 129 7.52 17.19 0.31
N LEU A 130 7.73 16.02 0.92
CA LEU A 130 8.27 15.93 2.27
C LEU A 130 9.78 16.18 2.19
N SER A 131 10.15 17.45 2.05
CA SER A 131 11.52 17.99 2.15
C SER A 131 12.08 17.85 3.58
N LEU A 132 11.77 16.74 4.27
CA LEU A 132 12.43 16.34 5.50
C LEU A 132 13.69 15.54 5.12
N PRO A 133 14.87 15.86 5.68
CA PRO A 133 16.14 15.22 5.32
C PRO A 133 16.13 13.68 5.40
N SER A 134 15.31 13.10 6.27
CA SER A 134 15.15 11.65 6.46
C SER A 134 14.24 10.96 5.44
N LEU A 135 13.44 11.71 4.70
CA LEU A 135 12.50 11.22 3.70
C LEU A 135 13.06 11.23 2.27
N ILE A 136 14.22 11.86 2.09
CA ILE A 136 15.02 11.85 0.87
C ILE A 136 15.51 10.42 0.52
N MET A 137 15.40 9.46 1.44
CA MET A 137 16.18 8.23 1.36
C MET A 137 15.46 7.04 0.71
N TRP A 138 14.12 7.02 0.60
CA TRP A 138 13.37 6.03 -0.19
C TRP A 138 11.85 6.29 -0.18
N PRO A 139 11.28 7.04 -1.13
CA PRO A 139 9.83 7.26 -1.16
C PRO A 139 9.07 6.09 -1.78
N GLY A 140 9.68 5.34 -2.71
CA GLY A 140 9.04 4.21 -3.39
C GLY A 140 7.75 4.59 -4.14
N ALA A 141 6.99 3.58 -4.59
CA ALA A 141 5.61 3.78 -5.04
C ALA A 141 4.68 3.69 -3.81
N TYR A 142 4.66 4.76 -3.03
CA TYR A 142 3.98 4.83 -1.74
C TYR A 142 2.44 4.78 -1.85
N HIS A 143 1.75 4.49 -0.75
CA HIS A 143 0.27 4.51 -0.70
C HIS A 143 -0.27 5.84 -1.21
N SER A 144 -1.17 5.77 -2.20
CA SER A 144 -1.76 6.93 -2.89
C SER A 144 -0.85 7.68 -3.88
N ALA A 145 0.36 7.18 -4.18
CA ALA A 145 1.26 7.82 -5.15
C ALA A 145 0.66 7.90 -6.55
N GLU A 146 -0.17 6.92 -6.94
CA GLU A 146 -0.81 6.86 -8.25
C GLU A 146 -1.84 7.97 -8.46
N LEU A 147 -2.38 8.53 -7.38
CA LEU A 147 -3.40 9.59 -7.45
C LEU A 147 -2.83 10.85 -8.12
N LEU A 148 -1.54 11.12 -7.94
CA LEU A 148 -0.86 12.23 -8.62
C LEU A 148 -0.96 12.09 -10.14
N ASN A 149 -0.70 10.89 -10.64
CA ASN A 149 -0.77 10.59 -12.08
C ASN A 149 -2.21 10.55 -12.58
N LEU A 150 -3.14 9.98 -11.79
CA LEU A 150 -4.55 9.85 -12.17
C LEU A 150 -5.28 11.19 -12.25
N PHE A 151 -5.11 12.03 -11.23
CA PHE A 151 -5.83 13.30 -11.14
C PHE A 151 -5.08 14.45 -11.79
N GLN A 152 -3.80 14.29 -12.09
CA GLN A 152 -2.93 15.34 -12.62
C GLN A 152 -2.92 16.60 -11.73
N THR A 153 -3.31 16.42 -10.46
CA THR A 153 -3.39 17.46 -9.44
C THR A 153 -3.17 16.80 -8.10
N ALA A 154 -2.58 17.54 -7.19
CA ALA A 154 -2.71 17.27 -5.78
C ALA A 154 -3.16 18.54 -5.09
N SER A 155 -3.91 18.37 -4.01
CA SER A 155 -4.46 19.49 -3.27
C SER A 155 -3.35 20.47 -2.89
N PRO A 156 -3.45 21.78 -3.25
CA PRO A 156 -2.45 22.78 -2.89
C PRO A 156 -2.21 22.84 -1.37
N LEU A 157 -3.22 22.46 -0.59
CA LEU A 157 -3.18 22.39 0.88
C LEU A 157 -2.23 21.32 1.45
N LEU A 158 -1.87 20.29 0.68
CA LEU A 158 -1.03 19.17 1.14
C LEU A 158 0.26 19.01 0.33
N TYR A 159 0.33 19.53 -0.91
CA TYR A 159 1.33 19.09 -1.89
C TYR A 159 2.12 20.22 -2.61
N GLY A 160 1.77 21.50 -2.42
CA GLY A 160 2.49 22.64 -3.03
C GLY A 160 2.39 22.74 -4.56
N ASP A 161 3.03 23.78 -5.14
CA ASP A 161 2.87 24.17 -6.56
C ASP A 161 3.77 23.40 -7.56
N GLN A 162 4.63 22.47 -7.12
CA GLN A 162 5.55 21.73 -8.01
C GLN A 162 5.49 20.21 -7.74
N MET A 163 4.77 19.49 -8.60
CA MET A 163 4.44 18.07 -8.41
C MET A 163 4.99 17.12 -9.46
N PHE A 164 5.55 17.62 -10.56
CA PHE A 164 6.15 16.76 -11.57
C PHE A 164 7.40 17.44 -12.09
N LEU A 165 8.49 16.67 -12.19
CA LEU A 165 9.63 17.15 -12.94
C LEU A 165 9.25 17.28 -14.42
N PRO A 166 9.92 18.15 -15.20
CA PRO A 166 9.56 18.38 -16.60
C PRO A 166 9.48 17.10 -17.46
N HIS A 167 10.22 16.05 -17.11
CA HIS A 167 10.15 14.77 -17.82
C HIS A 167 8.97 13.88 -17.38
N GLU A 168 8.47 14.03 -16.14
CA GLU A 168 7.26 13.34 -15.66
C GLU A 168 6.00 13.94 -16.28
N LEU A 169 6.01 15.21 -16.69
CA LEU A 169 4.89 15.83 -17.43
C LEU A 169 4.59 15.12 -18.75
N ASN A 170 5.56 14.45 -19.36
CA ASN A 170 5.33 13.68 -20.59
C ASN A 170 4.50 12.41 -20.37
N LEU A 171 4.52 11.85 -19.15
CA LEU A 171 3.62 10.74 -18.76
C LEU A 171 2.17 11.22 -18.61
N VAL A 172 1.98 12.52 -18.39
CA VAL A 172 0.68 13.17 -18.19
C VAL A 172 0.01 13.51 -19.52
N THR A 173 0.78 13.77 -20.58
CA THR A 173 0.26 14.24 -21.88
C THR A 173 0.18 13.16 -22.97
N SER A 174 0.59 11.93 -22.70
CA SER A 174 0.62 10.84 -23.69
C SER A 174 -0.70 10.04 -23.77
N THR A 175 -1.83 10.75 -23.86
CA THR A 175 -3.15 10.19 -24.24
C THR A 175 -3.46 10.54 -25.68
#